data_AF-A0A9E3I5I1-F1
#
_entry.id   AF-A0A9E3I5I1-F1
#
_cell.length_a   1.000
_cell.length_b   1.000
_cell.length_c   1.000
_cell.angle_alpha   90.00
_cell.angle_beta   90.00
_cell.angle_gamma   90.00
#
_symmetry.space_group_name_H-M   'P 1'
#
loop_
_entity.id
_entity.type
_entity.pdbx_description
1 polymer ?
#
loop_
_entity_poly.entity_id
_entity_poly.type
_entity_poly.pdbx_seq_one_letter_code
_entity_poly.pdbx_strand_id
1 'polypeptide(L)' 'MISVKNNNKIGYIGAYDMERDTLVGILVTHKNWISFLKFLKWLRQRYPSNELLYVVLDNAG' A
#
# COMPACT_ATOMS: atom_id res chain seq x y z
N MET A 1 9.01 -0.75 -5.14
CA MET A 1 8.74 -0.91 -6.61
C MET A 1 7.62 0.02 -7.10
N ILE A 2 7.96 1.09 -7.83
CA ILE A 2 7.00 1.96 -8.53
C ILE A 2 7.16 1.77 -10.03
N SER A 3 6.04 1.57 -10.73
CA SER A 3 5.94 1.74 -12.18
C SER A 3 4.67 2.54 -12.49
N VAL A 4 4.82 3.59 -13.32
CA VAL A 4 3.72 4.41 -13.84
C VAL A 4 3.89 4.59 -15.34
N LYS A 5 2.90 4.10 -16.11
CA LYS A 5 2.16 4.86 -17.15
C LYS A 5 1.06 3.96 -17.74
N ASN A 6 -0.21 4.41 -17.67
CA ASN A 6 -1.18 4.54 -18.77
C ASN A 6 -2.62 4.77 -18.23
N ASN A 7 -3.39 5.59 -18.94
CA ASN A 7 -4.59 6.34 -18.50
C ASN A 7 -5.90 5.54 -18.32
N ASN A 8 -5.84 4.22 -18.13
CA ASN A 8 -6.99 3.39 -17.71
C ASN A 8 -6.52 2.05 -17.08
N LYS A 9 -5.30 1.99 -16.54
CA LYS A 9 -4.76 0.75 -15.97
C LYS A 9 -5.06 0.70 -14.47
N ILE A 10 -5.88 -0.27 -14.06
CA ILE A 10 -6.07 -0.58 -12.65
C ILE A 10 -4.69 -0.94 -12.07
N GLY A 11 -4.22 -0.12 -11.15
CA GLY A 11 -3.03 -0.33 -10.37
C GLY A 11 -3.34 -1.10 -9.09
N TYR A 12 -2.33 -1.77 -8.55
CA TYR A 12 -2.37 -2.40 -7.24
C TYR A 12 -1.43 -1.70 -6.26
N ILE A 13 -1.91 -1.39 -5.06
CA ILE A 13 -1.08 -0.94 -3.93
C ILE A 13 -1.23 -2.01 -2.84
N GLY A 14 -0.11 -2.59 -2.42
CA GLY A 14 -0.10 -3.63 -1.39
C GLY A 14 1.02 -3.42 -0.38
N ALA A 15 0.87 -4.07 0.76
CA ALA A 15 1.85 -4.20 1.82
C ALA A 15 2.00 -5.67 2.17
N TYR A 16 3.25 -6.06 2.44
CA TYR A 16 3.59 -7.37 2.94
C TYR A 16 3.92 -7.26 4.42
N ASP A 17 3.18 -7.99 5.24
CA ASP A 17 3.47 -8.18 6.66
C ASP A 17 4.48 -9.32 6.78
N MET A 18 5.69 -8.98 7.24
CA MET A 18 6.79 -9.93 7.39
C MET A 18 6.61 -10.84 8.59
N GLU A 19 5.92 -10.39 9.64
CA GLU A 19 5.72 -11.20 10.86
C GLU A 19 4.63 -12.26 10.65
N ARG A 20 3.57 -11.87 9.93
CA ARG A 20 2.40 -12.73 9.68
C ARG A 20 2.42 -13.44 8.33
N ASP A 21 3.49 -13.27 7.55
CA ASP A 21 3.61 -13.82 6.18
C ASP A 21 2.35 -13.56 5.34
N THR A 22 1.87 -12.31 5.37
CA THR A 22 0.58 -11.95 4.75
C THR A 22 0.73 -10.79 3.79
N LEU A 23 0.27 -10.97 2.56
CA LEU A 23 0.17 -9.91 1.56
C LEU A 23 -1.25 -9.33 1.53
N VAL A 24 -1.37 -8.01 1.70
CA VAL A 24 -2.66 -7.29 1.67
C VAL A 24 -2.58 -6.11 0.71
N GLY A 25 -3.69 -5.75 0.06
CA GLY A 25 -3.69 -4.59 -0.82
C GLY A 25 -5.05 -4.25 -1.41
N ILE A 26 -5.08 -3.12 -2.13
CA ILE A 26 -6.26 -2.59 -2.79
C ILE A 26 -5.98 -2.34 -4.28
N LEU A 27 -7.02 -2.49 -5.08
CA LEU A 27 -7.02 -2.06 -6.48
C LEU A 27 -7.37 -0.58 -6.54
N VAL A 28 -6.62 0.18 -7.34
CA VAL A 28 -6.81 1.62 -7.54
C VAL A 28 -6.84 1.93 -9.03
N THR A 29 -7.76 2.79 -9.46
CA THR A 29 -7.83 3.21 -10.86
C THR A 29 -6.64 4.08 -11.26
N HIS A 30 -6.10 4.86 -10.32
CA HIS A 30 -4.92 5.69 -10.52
C HIS A 30 -3.98 5.59 -9.32
N LYS A 31 -2.70 5.27 -9.57
CA LYS A 31 -1.64 5.35 -8.56
C LYS A 31 -1.18 6.79 -8.40
N ASN A 32 -1.67 7.45 -7.37
CA ASN A 32 -1.26 8.79 -6.97
C ASN A 32 -1.16 8.88 -5.44
N TRP A 33 -0.65 10.00 -4.94
CA TRP A 33 -0.48 10.24 -3.51
C TRP A 33 -1.80 10.11 -2.72
N ILE A 34 -2.92 10.53 -3.29
CA ILE A 34 -4.24 10.43 -2.65
C ILE A 34 -4.64 8.95 -2.47
N SER A 35 -4.49 8.14 -3.52
CA SER A 35 -4.78 6.69 -3.47
C SER A 35 -3.85 5.97 -2.48
N PHE A 36 -2.60 6.42 -2.38
CA PHE A 36 -1.61 5.88 -1.45
C PHE A 36 -1.94 6.21 0.01
N LEU A 37 -2.31 7.47 0.31
CA LEU A 37 -2.76 7.85 1.65
C LEU A 37 -4.04 7.12 2.07
N LYS A 38 -4.98 6.91 1.14
CA LYS A 38 -6.17 6.08 1.37
C LYS A 38 -5.78 4.63 1.70
N PHE A 39 -4.82 4.08 0.99
CA PHE A 39 -4.26 2.77 1.28
C PHE A 39 -3.63 2.70 2.68
N LEU A 40 -2.83 3.68 3.10
CA LEU A 40 -2.23 3.69 4.45
C LEU A 40 -3.29 3.78 5.56
N LYS A 41 -4.36 4.57 5.36
CA LYS A 41 -5.49 4.61 6.30
C LYS A 41 -6.20 3.26 6.40
N TRP A 42 -6.46 2.64 5.26
CA TRP A 42 -7.05 1.30 5.21
C TRP A 42 -6.14 0.25 5.87
N LEU A 43 -4.83 0.31 5.62
CA LEU A 43 -3.85 -0.58 6.21
C LEU A 43 -3.81 -0.43 7.73
N ARG A 44 -3.82 0.81 8.24
CA ARG A 44 -3.83 1.11 9.68
C ARG A 44 -5.02 0.49 10.42
N GLN A 45 -6.18 0.40 9.77
CA GLN A 45 -7.40 -0.18 10.35
C GLN A 45 -7.34 -1.70 10.49
N ARG A 46 -6.38 -2.37 9.84
CA ARG A 46 -6.22 -3.84 9.90
C ARG A 46 -5.41 -4.31 11.10
N TYR A 47 -4.77 -3.39 11.81
CA TYR A 47 -3.94 -3.70 12.98
C TYR A 47 -4.46 -2.94 14.20
N PRO A 48 -4.35 -3.52 15.41
CA PRO A 48 -4.74 -2.87 16.66
C PRO A 48 -4.21 -1.45 16.82
N SER A 49 -5.02 -0.57 17.42
CA SER A 49 -4.67 0.84 17.57
C SER A 49 -3.47 1.09 18.50
N ASN A 50 -3.15 0.14 19.36
CA ASN A 50 -2.02 0.18 20.28
C ASN A 50 -0.71 -0.39 19.69
N GLU A 51 -0.73 -0.96 18.48
CA GLU A 51 0.47 -1.45 17.81
C GLU A 51 1.15 -0.34 16.98
N LEU A 52 2.48 -0.32 17.02
CA LEU A 52 3.30 0.55 16.19
C LEU A 52 3.61 -0.16 14.87
N LEU A 53 3.17 0.43 13.76
CA LEU A 53 3.38 -0.09 12.42
C LEU A 53 4.61 0.56 11.78
N TYR A 54 5.68 -0.20 11.62
CA TYR A 54 6.84 0.21 10.83
C TYR A 54 6.59 -0.09 9.35
N VAL A 55 6.44 0.95 8.54
CA VAL A 55 6.22 0.82 7.09
C VAL A 55 7.50 1.18 6.36
N VAL A 56 8.10 0.19 5.70
CA VAL A 56 9.26 0.40 4.81
C VAL A 56 8.76 0.56 3.39
N LEU A 57 8.98 1.74 2.81
CA LEU A 57 8.73 1.99 1.40
C LEU A 57 10.04 1.83 0.65
N ASP A 58 10.18 0.70 -0.04
CA ASP A 58 11.30 0.50 -0.93
C ASP A 58 11.14 1.37 -2.19
N ASN A 59 11.93 2.43 -2.21
CA ASN A 59 12.12 3.32 -3.35
C ASN A 59 13.54 3.18 -3.92
N ALA A 60 14.01 1.94 -4.08
CA ALA A 60 15.14 1.67 -4.95
C ALA A 60 14.78 2.08 -6.39
N GLY A 61 15.51 3.08 -6.89
CA GLY A 61 15.48 3.58 -8.26
C GLY A 61 16.76 3.22 -8.99
#